data_AF-A0A1B6K3V4-F1
#
_entry.id   AF-A0A1B6K3V4-F1
#
_cell.length_a   1.000
_cell.length_b   1.000
_cell.length_c   1.000
_cell.angle_alpha   90.00
_cell.angle_beta   90.00
_cell.angle_gamma   90.00
#
_symmetry.space_group_name_H-M   'P 1'
#
loop_
_entity.id
_entity.type
_entity.pdbx_description
1 polymer ?
#
loop_
_entity_poly.entity_id
_entity_poly.type
_entity_poly.pdbx_seq_one_letter_code
_entity_poly.pdbx_strand_id
1 'polypeptide(L)'
;MCYAEFAARVPKAGSAYVYSYVTVGELAAFIIGWNLILEYIIGAASVARGLSNYIDSLSGKVMSHALTEALPIGVSWLSPYPDFLSFTFILVVSLLVAWGVKESTVLNNVFTIVNLLTVVLVIAVGSFYIDVHNWTKQRSEIPAADSA
;
A
#
# COMPACT_ATOMS: atom_id res chain seq x y z
N MET A 1 -10.51 -15.13 -12.51
CA MET A 1 -11.02 -15.86 -13.70
C MET A 1 -11.51 -14.89 -14.78
N CYS A 2 -12.42 -13.95 -14.48
CA CYS A 2 -12.97 -13.02 -15.47
C CYS A 2 -11.94 -12.07 -16.12
N TYR A 3 -10.95 -11.56 -15.37
CA TYR A 3 -9.86 -10.76 -15.95
C TYR A 3 -9.01 -11.54 -16.94
N ALA A 4 -8.77 -12.83 -16.70
CA ALA A 4 -8.02 -13.69 -17.62
C ALA A 4 -8.80 -13.95 -18.92
N GLU A 5 -10.14 -14.06 -18.84
CA GLU A 5 -11.02 -14.22 -20.00
C GLU A 5 -11.04 -12.96 -20.88
N PHE A 6 -11.12 -11.76 -20.28
CA PHE A 6 -11.06 -10.51 -21.04
C PHE A 6 -9.67 -10.23 -21.62
N ALA A 7 -8.60 -10.54 -20.87
CA ALA A 7 -7.22 -10.41 -21.35
C ALA A 7 -6.93 -11.36 -22.54
N ALA A 8 -7.50 -12.56 -22.56
CA ALA A 8 -7.37 -13.49 -23.68
C ALA A 8 -8.13 -13.03 -24.94
N ARG A 9 -9.20 -12.24 -24.78
CA ARG A 9 -10.03 -11.73 -25.90
C ARG A 9 -9.49 -10.44 -26.52
N VAL A 10 -8.72 -9.64 -25.79
CA VAL A 10 -8.19 -8.36 -26.27
C VAL A 10 -6.66 -8.36 -26.10
N PRO A 11 -5.87 -8.69 -27.15
CA PRO A 11 -4.42 -8.86 -27.07
C PRO A 11 -3.66 -7.52 -27.09
N LYS A 12 -4.29 -6.43 -26.63
CA LYS A 12 -3.64 -5.14 -26.43
C LYS A 12 -3.44 -4.93 -24.94
N ALA A 13 -2.27 -4.41 -24.55
CA ALA A 13 -1.97 -4.04 -23.18
C ALA A 13 -3.00 -2.99 -22.71
N GLY A 14 -4.03 -3.44 -22.01
CA GLY A 14 -5.14 -2.63 -21.56
C GLY A 14 -5.54 -3.03 -20.14
N SER A 15 -5.73 -2.04 -19.27
CA SER A 15 -6.32 -2.25 -17.96
C SER A 15 -7.86 -2.32 -18.05
N ALA A 16 -8.55 -2.46 -16.91
CA ALA A 16 -10.01 -2.55 -16.80
C ALA A 16 -10.78 -1.48 -17.60
N TYR A 17 -10.17 -0.30 -17.81
CA TYR A 17 -10.67 0.77 -18.68
C TYR A 17 -10.90 0.32 -20.13
N VAL A 18 -9.89 -0.29 -20.76
CA VAL A 18 -9.96 -0.69 -22.18
C VAL A 18 -10.98 -1.81 -22.36
N TYR A 19 -11.06 -2.74 -21.40
CA TYR A 19 -12.05 -3.81 -21.43
C TYR A 19 -13.48 -3.27 -21.32
N SER A 20 -13.70 -2.30 -20.43
CA SER A 20 -15.03 -1.69 -20.23
C SER A 20 -15.46 -0.79 -21.38
N TYR A 21 -14.50 -0.12 -22.05
CA TYR A 21 -14.76 0.67 -23.25
C TYR A 21 -15.30 -0.20 -24.39
N VAL A 22 -14.72 -1.39 -24.58
CA VAL A 22 -15.11 -2.30 -25.65
C VAL A 22 -16.44 -3.00 -25.36
N THR A 23 -16.80 -3.24 -24.08
CA THR A 23 -17.99 -4.05 -23.73
C THR A 23 -19.21 -3.25 -23.29
N VAL A 24 -19.04 -2.11 -22.60
CA VAL A 24 -20.15 -1.39 -21.94
C VAL A 24 -20.38 0.01 -22.52
N GLY A 25 -19.34 0.63 -23.08
CA GLY A 25 -19.40 1.94 -23.72
C GLY A 25 -18.60 3.02 -22.98
N GLU A 26 -18.57 4.22 -23.59
CA GLU A 26 -17.66 5.31 -23.23
C GLU A 26 -17.87 5.86 -21.81
N LEU A 27 -19.13 6.00 -21.36
CA LEU A 27 -19.44 6.58 -20.06
C LEU A 27 -19.02 5.66 -18.90
N ALA A 28 -19.28 4.36 -19.03
CA ALA A 28 -18.85 3.37 -18.03
C ALA A 28 -17.32 3.26 -17.96
N ALA A 29 -16.65 3.26 -19.12
CA ALA A 29 -15.20 3.28 -19.18
C ALA A 29 -14.63 4.53 -18.52
N PHE A 30 -15.21 5.71 -18.75
CA PHE A 30 -14.76 6.96 -18.13
C PHE A 30 -14.81 6.92 -16.59
N ILE A 31 -15.91 6.42 -16.01
CA ILE A 31 -16.05 6.28 -14.54
C ILE A 31 -15.00 5.32 -13.98
N ILE A 32 -14.78 4.18 -14.64
CA ILE A 32 -13.81 3.18 -14.21
C ILE A 32 -12.38 3.72 -14.34
N GLY A 33 -12.07 4.48 -15.39
CA GLY A 33 -10.78 5.12 -15.57
C GLY A 33 -10.46 6.09 -14.42
N TRP A 34 -11.42 6.94 -14.04
CA TRP A 34 -11.25 7.84 -12.89
C TRP A 34 -11.12 7.10 -11.56
N ASN A 35 -11.89 6.04 -11.36
CA ASN A 35 -11.78 5.22 -10.16
C ASN A 35 -10.40 4.56 -10.06
N LEU A 36 -9.86 4.05 -11.17
CA LEU A 36 -8.53 3.44 -11.20
C LEU A 36 -7.42 4.43 -10.83
N ILE A 37 -7.48 5.65 -11.37
CA ILE A 37 -6.52 6.72 -11.04
C ILE A 37 -6.57 7.04 -9.54
N LEU A 38 -7.77 7.20 -8.97
CA LEU A 38 -7.94 7.46 -7.54
C LEU A 38 -7.41 6.32 -6.68
N GLU A 39 -7.69 5.08 -7.06
CA GLU A 39 -7.21 3.88 -6.37
C GLU A 39 -5.68 3.82 -6.35
N TYR A 40 -5.02 4.09 -7.49
CA TYR A 40 -3.56 4.16 -7.55
C TYR A 40 -2.97 5.25 -6.66
N ILE A 41 -3.58 6.45 -6.63
CA ILE A 41 -3.13 7.56 -5.79
C ILE A 41 -3.26 7.19 -4.31
N ILE A 42 -4.40 6.64 -3.90
CA ILE A 42 -4.66 6.24 -2.50
C ILE A 42 -3.73 5.10 -2.10
N GLY A 43 -3.52 4.11 -2.98
CA GLY A 43 -2.60 3.01 -2.76
C GLY A 43 -1.15 3.48 -2.57
N ALA A 44 -0.67 4.36 -3.45
CA ALA A 44 0.68 4.93 -3.34
C ALA A 44 0.86 5.72 -2.02
N ALA A 45 -0.13 6.53 -1.64
CA ALA A 45 -0.12 7.27 -0.38
C ALA A 45 -0.12 6.33 0.84
N SER A 46 -0.90 5.24 0.80
CA SER A 46 -0.96 4.25 1.87
C SER A 46 0.36 3.53 2.07
N VAL A 47 1.04 3.13 0.98
CA VAL A 47 2.35 2.45 1.04
C VAL A 47 3.41 3.37 1.62
N ALA A 48 3.46 4.63 1.19
CA ALA A 48 4.42 5.60 1.72
C ALA A 48 4.22 5.84 3.23
N ARG A 49 2.96 5.96 3.66
CA ARG A 49 2.62 6.07 5.09
C ARG A 49 3.00 4.83 5.88
N GLY A 50 2.76 3.64 5.32
CA GLY A 50 3.18 2.38 5.92
C GLY A 50 4.70 2.31 6.14
N LEU A 51 5.47 2.78 5.16
CA LEU A 51 6.93 2.86 5.28
C LEU A 51 7.36 3.84 6.37
N SER A 52 6.74 5.02 6.43
CA SER A 52 7.04 6.01 7.46
C SER A 52 6.76 5.49 8.86
N ASN A 53 5.62 4.83 9.07
CA ASN A 53 5.29 4.17 10.33
C ASN A 53 6.29 3.06 10.68
N TYR A 54 6.76 2.29 9.69
CA TYR A 54 7.76 1.25 9.92
C TYR A 54 9.11 1.84 10.34
N ILE A 55 9.57 2.89 9.67
CA ILE A 55 10.80 3.61 10.01
C ILE A 55 10.70 4.25 11.40
N ASP A 56 9.56 4.87 11.72
CA ASP A 56 9.32 5.48 13.02
C ASP A 56 9.29 4.41 14.14
N SER A 57 8.64 3.27 13.90
CA SER A 57 8.63 2.15 14.84
C SER A 57 10.04 1.57 15.06
N LEU A 58 10.87 1.49 14.02
CA LEU A 58 12.27 1.06 14.14
C LEU A 58 13.14 2.09 14.88
N SER A 59 12.81 3.38 14.75
CA SER A 59 13.54 4.49 15.39
C SER A 59 13.06 4.79 16.82
N GLY A 60 12.14 3.98 17.36
CA GLY A 60 11.61 4.15 18.72
C GLY A 60 10.65 5.32 18.89
N LYS A 61 9.89 5.68 17.85
CA LYS A 61 8.88 6.77 17.83
C LYS A 61 9.43 8.19 18.03
N VAL A 62 10.75 8.36 17.93
CA VAL A 62 11.39 9.68 18.10
C VAL A 62 10.90 10.68 17.05
N MET A 63 10.64 10.22 15.82
CA MET A 63 10.19 11.11 14.75
C MET A 63 8.74 11.53 14.94
N SER A 64 7.84 10.58 15.25
CA SER A 64 6.45 10.85 15.57
C SER A 64 6.30 11.81 16.76
N HIS A 65 7.07 11.60 17.84
CA HIS A 65 7.06 12.50 19.00
C HIS A 65 7.57 13.90 18.66
N ALA A 66 8.69 14.02 17.95
CA ALA A 66 9.24 15.32 17.56
C ALA A 66 8.32 16.10 16.60
N LEU A 67 7.66 15.41 15.66
CA LEU A 67 6.70 16.04 14.73
C LEU A 67 5.38 16.40 15.40
N THR A 68 4.91 15.57 16.33
CA THR A 68 3.68 15.84 17.10
C THR A 68 3.87 17.04 18.03
N GLU A 69 5.06 17.23 18.61
CA GLU A 69 5.39 18.41 19.41
C GLU A 69 5.57 19.68 18.55
N ALA A 70 6.16 19.56 17.36
CA ALA A 70 6.40 20.70 16.50
C ALA A 70 5.15 21.19 15.74
N LEU A 71 4.23 20.30 15.38
CA LEU A 71 3.07 20.61 14.54
C LEU A 71 1.85 19.71 14.83
N PRO A 72 1.21 19.87 15.99
CA PRO A 72 0.04 19.06 16.36
C PRO A 72 -1.17 19.45 15.50
N ILE A 73 -1.70 18.47 14.77
CA ILE A 73 -2.96 18.59 14.04
C ILE A 73 -4.05 17.92 14.89
N GLY A 74 -4.78 18.72 15.67
CA GLY A 74 -5.80 18.27 16.62
C GLY A 74 -7.15 17.88 16.00
N VAL A 75 -7.17 17.11 14.90
CA VAL A 75 -8.42 16.61 14.32
C VAL A 75 -8.45 15.08 14.27
N SER A 76 -9.51 14.50 14.82
CA SER A 76 -9.64 13.05 15.07
C SER A 76 -9.67 12.19 13.81
N TRP A 77 -10.00 12.79 12.65
CA TRP A 77 -10.15 12.10 11.37
C TRP A 77 -8.88 12.20 10.50
N LEU A 78 -7.87 12.97 10.91
CA LEU A 78 -6.64 13.19 10.17
C LEU A 78 -5.44 12.73 10.99
N SER A 79 -4.30 12.54 10.32
CA SER A 79 -3.04 12.21 11.02
C SER A 79 -2.71 13.29 12.06
N PRO A 80 -2.30 12.91 13.29
CA PRO A 80 -2.00 13.85 14.38
C PRO A 80 -0.82 14.79 14.07
N TYR A 81 -0.01 14.46 13.08
CA TYR A 81 1.06 15.29 12.54
C TYR A 81 1.13 15.16 11.00
N PRO A 82 1.63 16.20 10.30
CA PRO A 82 1.91 16.13 8.87
C PRO A 82 3.16 15.28 8.63
N ASP A 83 3.03 14.19 7.89
CA ASP A 83 4.12 13.24 7.65
C ASP A 83 5.04 13.70 6.50
N PHE A 84 6.09 14.44 6.85
CA PHE A 84 7.09 14.92 5.90
C PHE A 84 7.92 13.79 5.27
N LEU A 85 8.17 12.70 6.00
CA LEU A 85 8.95 11.58 5.47
C LEU A 85 8.19 10.86 4.35
N SER A 86 6.91 10.57 4.58
CA SER A 86 6.03 9.98 3.57
C SER A 86 5.98 10.87 2.32
N PHE A 87 5.85 12.18 2.49
CA PHE A 87 5.84 13.12 1.37
C PHE A 87 7.15 13.11 0.56
N THR A 88 8.29 13.19 1.25
CA THR A 88 9.61 13.13 0.60
C THR A 88 9.81 11.79 -0.11
N PHE A 89 9.39 10.68 0.49
CA PHE A 89 9.51 9.35 -0.11
C PHE A 89 8.70 9.21 -1.41
N ILE A 90 7.42 9.63 -1.40
CA ILE A 90 6.59 9.63 -2.62
C ILE A 90 7.22 10.51 -3.69
N LEU A 91 7.75 11.68 -3.33
CA LEU A 91 8.38 12.59 -4.28
C LEU A 91 9.61 11.94 -4.93
N VAL A 92 10.47 11.31 -4.13
CA VAL A 92 11.66 10.60 -4.63
C VAL A 92 11.27 9.46 -5.57
N VAL A 93 10.29 8.62 -5.18
CA VAL A 93 9.82 7.51 -6.02
C VAL A 93 9.18 8.03 -7.31
N SER A 94 8.38 9.09 -7.24
CA SER A 94 7.76 9.74 -8.39
C SER A 94 8.82 10.28 -9.36
N LEU A 95 9.86 10.96 -8.86
CA LEU A 95 10.98 11.43 -9.69
C LEU A 95 11.77 10.28 -10.31
N LEU A 96 12.01 9.20 -9.57
CA LEU A 96 12.71 8.02 -10.07
C LEU A 96 11.94 7.38 -11.23
N VAL A 97 10.61 7.23 -11.07
CA VAL A 97 9.73 6.73 -12.13
C VAL A 97 9.69 7.70 -13.32
N ALA A 98 9.59 9.01 -13.07
CA ALA A 98 9.58 10.04 -14.11
C ALA A 98 10.89 10.13 -14.90
N TRP A 99 12.04 9.89 -14.26
CA TRP A 99 13.34 9.77 -14.93
C TRP A 99 13.45 8.53 -15.81
N GLY A 100 12.46 7.64 -15.79
CA GLY A 100 12.40 6.52 -16.71
C GLY A 100 13.60 5.61 -16.50
N VAL A 101 13.80 5.15 -15.27
CA VAL A 101 14.66 3.99 -15.00
C VAL A 101 14.09 2.85 -15.85
N LYS A 102 14.64 2.70 -17.06
CA LYS A 102 14.22 1.73 -18.05
C LYS A 102 14.23 0.37 -17.37
N GLU A 103 13.04 -0.13 -17.11
CA GLU A 103 12.65 -1.53 -16.89
C GLU A 103 13.85 -2.49 -16.85
N SER A 104 14.54 -2.52 -15.71
CA SER A 104 15.39 -3.65 -15.40
C SER A 104 14.44 -4.72 -14.88
N THR A 105 13.98 -5.59 -15.78
CA THR A 105 13.19 -6.78 -15.42
C THR A 105 13.89 -7.59 -14.32
N VAL A 106 15.22 -7.54 -14.26
CA VAL A 106 16.02 -8.13 -13.19
C VAL A 106 15.75 -7.46 -11.84
N LEU A 107 15.76 -6.12 -11.75
CA LEU A 107 15.46 -5.42 -10.50
C LEU A 107 14.04 -5.74 -10.02
N ASN A 108 13.06 -5.65 -10.91
CA ASN A 108 11.67 -5.95 -10.55
C ASN A 108 11.49 -7.39 -10.07
N ASN A 109 12.14 -8.36 -10.73
CA ASN A 109 12.09 -9.76 -10.31
C ASN A 109 12.77 -9.98 -8.95
N VAL A 110 13.91 -9.34 -8.69
CA VAL A 110 14.60 -9.41 -7.39
C VAL A 110 13.71 -8.83 -6.28
N PHE A 111 13.12 -7.65 -6.46
CA PHE A 111 12.19 -7.07 -5.49
C PHE A 111 11.01 -8.01 -5.20
N THR A 112 10.45 -8.62 -6.24
CA THR A 112 9.34 -9.56 -6.12
C THR A 112 9.73 -10.81 -5.33
N ILE A 113 10.89 -11.41 -5.62
CA ILE A 113 11.39 -12.61 -4.92
C ILE A 113 11.65 -12.31 -3.45
N VAL A 114 12.30 -11.18 -3.14
CA VAL A 114 12.56 -10.76 -1.75
C VAL A 114 11.25 -10.57 -0.99
N ASN A 115 10.28 -9.87 -1.58
CA ASN A 115 8.97 -9.66 -0.95
C ASN A 115 8.25 -11.00 -0.70
N LEU A 116 8.27 -11.92 -1.66
CA LEU A 116 7.66 -13.24 -1.51
C LEU A 116 8.33 -14.06 -0.40
N LEU A 117 9.66 -14.03 -0.31
CA LEU A 117 10.41 -14.68 0.76
C LEU A 117 10.05 -14.12 2.14
N THR A 118 9.94 -12.80 2.27
CA THR A 118 9.52 -12.16 3.53
C THR A 118 8.16 -12.68 3.99
N VAL A 119 7.18 -12.74 3.08
CA VAL A 119 5.83 -13.25 3.40
C VAL A 119 5.89 -14.72 3.83
N VAL A 120 6.61 -15.57 3.10
CA VAL A 120 6.74 -17.00 3.43
C VAL A 120 7.41 -17.19 4.78
N LEU A 121 8.47 -16.44 5.08
CA LEU A 121 9.16 -16.51 6.37
C LEU A 121 8.23 -16.11 7.52
N VAL A 122 7.48 -15.01 7.37
CA VAL A 122 6.51 -14.56 8.37
C VAL A 122 5.44 -15.62 8.62
N ILE A 123 4.94 -16.29 7.57
CA ILE A 123 3.97 -17.38 7.71
C ILE A 123 4.60 -18.59 8.41
N ALA A 124 5.81 -18.99 8.02
CA ALA A 124 6.51 -20.14 8.59
C ALA A 124 6.78 -19.93 10.08
N VAL A 125 7.44 -18.82 10.45
CA VAL A 125 7.72 -18.47 11.85
C VAL A 125 6.40 -18.26 12.61
N GLY A 126 5.45 -17.53 12.04
CA GLY A 126 4.13 -17.30 12.64
C GLY A 126 3.39 -18.60 12.95
N SER A 127 3.50 -19.62 12.09
CA SER A 127 2.87 -20.93 12.32
C SER A 127 3.41 -21.67 13.55
N PHE A 128 4.70 -21.53 13.86
CA PHE A 128 5.31 -22.14 15.06
C PHE A 128 4.94 -21.41 16.35
N TYR A 129 4.59 -20.12 16.28
CA TYR A 129 4.23 -19.29 17.43
C TYR A 129 2.71 -19.02 17.53
N ILE A 130 1.88 -19.75 16.77
CA ILE A 130 0.42 -19.61 16.84
C ILE A 130 -0.10 -20.19 18.16
N ASP A 131 -0.78 -19.35 18.94
CA ASP A 131 -1.60 -19.76 20.07
C ASP A 131 -3.08 -19.73 19.67
N VAL A 132 -3.71 -20.91 19.64
CA VAL A 132 -5.11 -21.11 19.23
C VAL A 132 -6.09 -20.40 20.18
N HIS A 133 -5.68 -20.10 21.42
CA HIS A 133 -6.51 -19.32 22.37
C HIS A 133 -6.77 -17.89 21.88
N ASN A 134 -5.92 -17.32 21.03
CA ASN A 134 -6.17 -16.00 20.46
C ASN A 134 -7.38 -15.97 19.52
N TRP A 135 -7.80 -17.12 18.98
CA TRP A 135 -8.93 -17.19 18.04
C TRP A 135 -10.30 -17.26 18.73
N THR A 136 -10.32 -17.61 20.02
CA THR A 136 -11.53 -17.76 20.85
C THR A 136 -11.78 -16.59 21.80
N LYS A 137 -10.91 -15.57 21.84
CA LYS A 137 -11.09 -14.42 22.74
C LYS A 137 -12.37 -13.65 22.43
N GLN A 138 -13.18 -13.42 23.46
CA GLN A 138 -14.29 -12.47 23.42
C GLN A 138 -13.74 -11.02 23.37
N ARG A 139 -14.44 -10.13 22.67
CA ARG A 139 -14.03 -8.72 22.42
C ARG A 139 -13.61 -7.92 23.67
N SER A 140 -13.94 -8.36 24.88
CA SER A 140 -13.64 -7.69 26.14
C SER A 140 -12.22 -7.94 26.70
N GLU A 141 -11.46 -8.90 26.15
CA GLU A 141 -10.10 -9.24 26.63
C GLU A 141 -8.99 -8.84 25.65
N ILE A 142 -9.33 -8.08 24.60
CA ILE A 142 -8.35 -7.54 23.67
C ILE A 142 -7.69 -6.36 24.41
N PRO A 143 -6.37 -6.42 24.73
CA PRO A 143 -5.70 -5.25 25.27
C PRO A 143 -5.92 -4.10 24.30
N ALA A 144 -6.35 -2.95 24.83
CA ALA A 144 -6.52 -1.74 24.02
C ALA A 144 -5.22 -1.53 23.26
N ALA A 145 -5.29 -1.51 21.93
CA ALA A 145 -4.12 -1.24 21.11
C ALA A 145 -3.55 0.09 21.60
N ASP A 146 -2.35 0.06 22.18
CA ASP A 146 -1.65 1.26 22.60
C ASP A 146 -1.55 2.17 21.38
N SER A 147 -2.37 3.22 21.41
CA SER A 147 -2.33 4.32 20.47
C SER A 147 -0.95 4.94 20.57
N ALA A 148 -0.13 4.68 19.57
CA ALA A 148 1.18 5.26 19.45
C ALA A 148 1.54 5.49 17.98
#